data_AF-A0A100JLV5-F1
#
_entry.id   AF-A0A100JLV5-F1
#
_cell.length_a   1.000
_cell.length_b   1.000
_cell.length_c   1.000
_cell.angle_alpha   90.00
_cell.angle_beta   90.00
_cell.angle_gamma   90.00
#
_symmetry.space_group_name_H-M   'P 1'
#
loop_
_entity.id
_entity.type
_entity.pdbx_description
1 polymer ?
#
loop_
_entity_poly.entity_id
_entity_poly.type
_entity_poly.pdbx_seq_one_letter_code
_entity_poly.pdbx_strand_id
1 'polypeptide(L)'
;MRAREDVAVMLRAGATYRQITADLGVHPKEIRRIRKALGIPVPEGRGGVRRTAVRDQVADMLRAGATCQQISKALNVSSRMVTEVRQDRGIPLPPGRGGGHAPDAALRDQIAALLGAGATYDQIHEQTGAGTATIARVRKDRGIPLPHGRQSPTTYTPVLTPEEALAHHSRPAPGGHTDWTGPVHGRRLPVVWSAGRHNVLHLAFRLHYGRAPVGRVRRAPTCTHRGCITGAHLTDRRLRDASDRADAAFEQIFG
;
A
#
# COMPACT_ATOMS: atom_id res chain seq x y z
N MET A 1 43.80 -7.36 35.49
CA MET A 1 44.15 -5.95 35.17
C MET A 1 45.15 -5.84 34.01
N ARG A 2 46.24 -6.62 33.97
CA ARG A 2 47.26 -6.60 32.89
C ARG A 2 46.69 -6.64 31.45
N ALA A 3 45.75 -7.55 31.16
CA ALA A 3 45.15 -7.67 29.82
C ALA A 3 44.49 -6.40 29.27
N ARG A 4 43.96 -5.49 30.12
CA ARG A 4 43.34 -4.23 29.67
C ARG A 4 44.40 -3.19 29.29
N GLU A 5 45.50 -3.16 30.01
CA GLU A 5 46.64 -2.27 29.75
C GLU A 5 47.41 -2.73 28.52
N ASP A 6 47.64 -4.04 28.37
CA ASP A 6 48.32 -4.63 27.21
C ASP A 6 47.53 -4.38 25.91
N VAL A 7 46.20 -4.54 25.95
CA VAL A 7 45.31 -4.18 24.82
C VAL A 7 45.39 -2.69 24.50
N ALA A 8 45.49 -1.81 25.51
CA ALA A 8 45.57 -0.37 25.29
C ALA A 8 46.91 0.04 24.67
N VAL A 9 48.02 -0.57 25.10
CA VAL A 9 49.35 -0.37 24.50
C VAL A 9 49.32 -0.78 23.03
N MET A 10 48.83 -1.98 22.73
CA MET A 10 48.74 -2.47 21.35
C MET A 10 47.82 -1.59 20.47
N LEU A 11 46.69 -1.12 21.00
CA LEU A 11 45.79 -0.22 20.27
C LEU A 11 46.43 1.13 19.96
N ARG A 12 47.20 1.71 20.90
CA ARG A 12 47.94 2.97 20.67
C ARG A 12 49.09 2.79 19.67
N ALA A 13 49.72 1.61 19.66
CA ALA A 13 50.72 1.23 18.66
C ALA A 13 50.11 0.91 17.27
N GLY A 14 48.78 1.03 17.10
CA GLY A 14 48.11 0.80 15.82
C GLY A 14 47.85 -0.67 15.48
N ALA A 15 48.03 -1.58 16.43
CA ALA A 15 47.79 -3.00 16.21
C ALA A 15 46.33 -3.29 15.83
N THR A 16 46.14 -4.26 14.95
CA THR A 16 44.81 -4.69 14.53
C THR A 16 44.15 -5.57 15.58
N TYR A 17 42.81 -5.62 15.58
CA TYR A 17 42.08 -6.51 16.48
C TYR A 17 42.48 -7.99 16.29
N ARG A 18 42.88 -8.38 15.07
CA ARG A 18 43.37 -9.73 14.78
C ARG A 18 44.72 -10.00 15.46
N GLN A 19 45.65 -9.06 15.39
CA GLN A 19 46.94 -9.16 16.08
C GLN A 19 46.75 -9.19 17.60
N ILE A 20 45.92 -8.30 18.14
CA ILE A 20 45.60 -8.27 19.57
C ILE A 20 44.92 -9.58 20.03
N THR A 21 44.05 -10.17 19.20
CA THR A 21 43.43 -11.47 19.50
C THR A 21 44.45 -12.60 19.47
N ALA A 22 45.38 -12.59 18.52
CA ALA A 22 46.43 -13.60 18.39
C ALA A 22 47.44 -13.54 19.54
N ASP A 23 47.84 -12.33 19.95
CA ASP A 23 48.91 -12.12 20.92
C ASP A 23 48.41 -12.20 22.37
N LEU A 24 47.20 -11.70 22.64
CA LEU A 24 46.65 -11.59 24.00
C LEU A 24 45.45 -12.51 24.26
N GLY A 25 44.96 -13.24 23.25
CA GLY A 25 43.78 -14.11 23.37
C GLY A 25 42.46 -13.36 23.66
N VAL A 26 42.44 -12.03 23.52
CA VAL A 26 41.28 -11.21 23.88
C VAL A 26 40.27 -11.16 22.74
N HIS A 27 39.00 -11.41 23.06
CA HIS A 27 37.94 -11.43 22.05
C HIS A 27 37.67 -10.03 21.44
N PRO A 28 37.41 -9.89 20.13
CA PRO A 28 37.23 -8.58 19.45
C PRO A 28 36.19 -7.63 20.06
N LYS A 29 35.12 -8.18 20.67
CA LYS A 29 34.10 -7.36 21.38
C LYS A 29 34.68 -6.66 22.61
N GLU A 30 35.59 -7.30 23.31
CA GLU A 30 36.23 -6.76 24.50
C GLU A 30 37.27 -5.70 24.13
N ILE A 31 38.06 -5.93 23.08
CA ILE A 31 38.96 -4.93 22.49
C ILE A 31 38.18 -3.66 22.10
N ARG A 32 37.01 -3.80 21.47
CA ARG A 32 36.13 -2.67 21.14
C ARG A 32 35.65 -1.91 22.37
N ARG A 33 35.29 -2.63 23.45
CA ARG A 33 34.83 -2.03 24.72
C ARG A 33 35.96 -1.24 25.38
N ILE A 34 37.17 -1.81 25.43
CA ILE A 34 38.37 -1.18 25.98
C ILE A 34 38.73 0.07 25.17
N ARG A 35 38.77 -0.03 23.84
CA ARG A 35 39.01 1.12 22.95
C ARG A 35 38.04 2.26 23.19
N LYS A 36 36.73 1.96 23.29
CA LYS A 36 35.69 2.97 23.55
C LYS A 36 35.85 3.59 24.94
N ALA A 37 36.11 2.78 25.96
CA ALA A 37 36.25 3.26 27.33
C ALA A 37 37.50 4.13 27.55
N LEU A 38 38.55 3.93 26.74
CA LEU A 38 39.81 4.69 26.80
C LEU A 38 39.90 5.82 25.75
N GLY A 39 38.85 6.03 24.96
CA GLY A 39 38.82 7.09 23.93
C GLY A 39 39.88 6.96 22.83
N ILE A 40 40.44 5.77 22.61
CA ILE A 40 41.51 5.59 21.61
C ILE A 40 40.89 5.73 20.20
N PRO A 41 41.41 6.65 19.35
CA PRO A 41 40.86 6.89 18.02
C PRO A 41 41.01 5.65 17.13
N VAL A 42 40.08 5.50 16.18
CA VAL A 42 40.20 4.46 15.16
C VAL A 42 41.28 4.91 14.17
N PRO A 43 42.28 4.06 13.83
CA PRO A 43 43.27 4.40 12.84
C PRO A 43 42.61 4.84 11.52
N GLU A 44 43.14 5.91 10.94
CA GLU A 44 42.64 6.48 9.69
C GLU A 44 42.57 5.40 8.59
N GLY A 45 41.47 5.41 7.82
CA GLY A 45 41.23 4.42 6.76
C GLY A 45 40.37 3.20 7.14
N ARG A 46 40.10 2.92 8.42
CA ARG A 46 39.17 1.83 8.80
C ARG A 46 37.73 2.32 8.98
N GLY A 47 37.01 2.35 7.86
CA GLY A 47 35.53 2.32 7.78
C GLY A 47 34.80 3.67 7.80
N GLY A 48 35.35 4.69 8.46
CA GLY A 48 34.76 6.04 8.51
C GLY A 48 35.15 6.92 7.32
N VAL A 49 36.46 7.16 7.15
CA VAL A 49 37.01 8.08 6.14
C VAL A 49 36.62 7.68 4.72
N ARG A 50 36.65 6.38 4.40
CA ARG A 50 36.25 5.87 3.07
C ARG A 50 34.76 6.10 2.79
N ARG A 51 33.89 6.01 3.81
CA ARG A 51 32.46 6.32 3.66
C ARG A 51 32.21 7.80 3.45
N THR A 52 32.95 8.68 4.15
CA THR A 52 32.85 10.13 3.97
C THR A 52 33.30 10.53 2.57
N ALA A 53 34.45 10.03 2.11
CA ALA A 53 34.97 10.30 0.77
C ALA A 53 34.00 9.86 -0.34
N VAL A 54 33.35 8.69 -0.20
CA VAL A 54 32.33 8.24 -1.17
C VAL A 54 31.09 9.14 -1.14
N ARG A 55 30.65 9.62 0.04
CA ARG A 55 29.52 10.56 0.13
C ARG A 55 29.86 11.91 -0.50
N ASP A 56 31.09 12.39 -0.37
CA ASP A 56 31.55 13.62 -1.02
C ASP A 56 31.58 13.46 -2.55
N GLN A 57 32.10 12.34 -3.06
CA GLN A 57 32.05 12.02 -4.50
C GLN A 57 30.61 11.94 -5.05
N VAL A 58 29.69 11.33 -4.29
CA VAL A 58 28.26 11.33 -4.64
C VAL A 58 27.71 12.76 -4.71
N ALA A 59 28.05 13.62 -3.75
CA ALA A 59 27.61 15.02 -3.73
C ALA A 59 28.13 15.80 -4.93
N ASP A 60 29.40 15.60 -5.31
CA ASP A 60 30.00 16.27 -6.47
C ASP A 60 29.35 15.82 -7.78
N MET A 61 29.13 14.51 -7.94
CA MET A 61 28.40 14.00 -9.10
C MET A 61 26.96 14.53 -9.17
N LEU A 62 26.28 14.67 -8.02
CA LEU A 62 24.94 15.25 -7.95
C LEU A 62 24.93 16.72 -8.36
N ARG A 63 25.92 17.52 -7.91
CA ARG A 63 26.07 18.92 -8.33
C ARG A 63 26.41 19.06 -9.81
N ALA A 64 27.17 18.11 -10.37
CA ALA A 64 27.44 18.01 -11.81
C ALA A 64 26.23 17.51 -12.63
N GLY A 65 25.08 17.23 -12.00
CA GLY A 65 23.85 16.83 -12.68
C GLY A 65 23.74 15.34 -13.01
N ALA A 66 24.63 14.49 -12.48
CA ALA A 66 24.56 13.06 -12.71
C ALA A 66 23.28 12.44 -12.14
N THR A 67 22.76 11.43 -12.84
CA THR A 67 21.59 10.67 -12.42
C THR A 67 21.93 9.65 -11.32
N CYS A 68 20.95 9.29 -10.49
CA CYS A 68 21.14 8.27 -9.45
C CYS A 68 21.64 6.93 -10.03
N GLN A 69 21.25 6.58 -11.26
CA GLN A 69 21.72 5.38 -11.95
C GLN A 69 23.19 5.49 -12.35
N GLN A 70 23.60 6.62 -12.92
CA GLN A 70 25.01 6.88 -13.27
C GLN A 70 25.89 6.86 -12.02
N ILE A 71 25.45 7.49 -10.93
CA ILE A 71 26.18 7.52 -9.65
C ILE A 71 26.27 6.12 -9.06
N SER A 72 25.16 5.37 -9.05
CA SER A 72 25.13 4.00 -8.54
C SER A 72 26.09 3.09 -9.31
N LYS A 73 26.11 3.20 -10.64
CA LYS A 73 27.03 2.43 -11.50
C LYS A 73 28.49 2.84 -11.33
N ALA A 74 28.78 4.12 -11.21
CA ALA A 74 30.16 4.64 -11.13
C ALA A 74 30.81 4.37 -9.76
N LEU A 75 30.06 4.57 -8.67
CA LEU A 75 30.60 4.50 -7.31
C LEU A 75 30.21 3.21 -6.56
N ASN A 76 29.44 2.32 -7.21
CA ASN A 76 28.89 1.11 -6.60
C ASN A 76 28.14 1.39 -5.29
N VAL A 77 27.30 2.42 -5.30
CA VAL A 77 26.49 2.87 -4.16
C VAL A 77 25.01 2.59 -4.40
N SER A 78 24.25 2.40 -3.32
CA SER A 78 22.80 2.23 -3.42
C SER A 78 22.10 3.56 -3.77
N SER A 79 20.99 3.49 -4.50
CA SER A 79 20.16 4.67 -4.78
C SER A 79 19.63 5.36 -3.51
N ARG A 80 19.48 4.59 -2.42
CA ARG A 80 19.16 5.11 -1.09
C ARG A 80 20.27 6.02 -0.56
N MET A 81 21.54 5.61 -0.64
CA MET A 81 22.66 6.43 -0.21
C MET A 81 22.74 7.74 -1.01
N VAL A 82 22.48 7.70 -2.31
CA VAL A 82 22.43 8.90 -3.17
C VAL A 82 21.32 9.85 -2.71
N THR A 83 20.16 9.32 -2.34
CA THR A 83 19.02 10.11 -1.83
C THR A 83 19.36 10.75 -0.49
N GLU A 84 19.95 10.00 0.43
CA GLU A 84 20.38 10.51 1.75
C GLU A 84 21.45 11.60 1.59
N VAL A 85 22.48 11.39 0.75
CA VAL A 85 23.51 12.41 0.50
C VAL A 85 22.90 13.67 -0.10
N ARG A 86 21.96 13.54 -1.03
CA ARG A 86 21.24 14.68 -1.61
C ARG A 86 20.51 15.50 -0.54
N GLN A 87 19.78 14.81 0.35
CA GLN A 87 19.03 15.44 1.44
C GLN A 87 19.97 16.10 2.45
N ASP A 88 20.97 15.37 2.95
CA ASP A 88 21.92 15.85 3.95
C ASP A 88 22.74 17.06 3.47
N ARG A 89 23.05 17.10 2.16
CA ARG A 89 23.85 18.18 1.55
C ARG A 89 23.00 19.25 0.87
N GLY A 90 21.66 19.18 1.00
CA GLY A 90 20.74 20.18 0.46
C GLY A 90 20.83 20.38 -1.06
N ILE A 91 21.18 19.34 -1.83
CA ILE A 91 21.37 19.46 -3.27
C ILE A 91 20.00 19.41 -3.97
N PRO A 92 19.60 20.46 -4.72
CA PRO A 92 18.28 20.51 -5.34
C PRO A 92 18.09 19.40 -6.37
N LEU A 93 16.84 18.99 -6.60
CA LEU A 93 16.49 18.13 -7.71
C LEU A 93 16.62 18.93 -9.01
N PRO A 94 17.23 18.37 -10.08
CA PRO A 94 17.22 18.99 -11.39
C PRO A 94 15.77 19.29 -11.83
N PRO A 95 15.51 20.46 -12.43
CA PRO A 95 14.18 20.80 -12.93
C PRO A 95 13.69 19.72 -13.92
N GLY A 96 12.44 19.29 -13.76
CA GLY A 96 11.84 18.21 -14.56
C GLY A 96 12.09 16.78 -14.05
N ARG A 97 12.87 16.59 -12.97
CA ARG A 97 13.02 15.28 -12.31
C ARG A 97 12.46 15.33 -10.89
N GLY A 98 11.13 15.40 -10.85
CA GLY A 98 10.30 15.37 -9.65
C GLY A 98 8.85 15.57 -10.08
N GLY A 99 8.22 14.50 -10.58
CA GLY A 99 6.91 14.59 -11.23
C GLY A 99 7.02 14.95 -12.71
N GLY A 100 6.20 14.30 -13.55
CA GLY A 100 6.22 14.52 -15.00
C GLY A 100 6.09 15.99 -15.38
N HIS A 101 6.66 16.36 -16.54
CA HIS A 101 6.59 17.70 -17.12
C HIS A 101 5.17 18.24 -16.91
N ALA A 102 5.05 19.34 -16.16
CA ALA A 102 3.76 19.97 -16.00
C ALA A 102 3.29 20.33 -17.43
N PRO A 103 2.08 19.90 -17.84
CA PRO A 103 1.55 20.29 -19.14
C PRO A 103 1.62 21.81 -19.27
N ASP A 104 1.96 22.28 -20.47
CA ASP A 104 1.92 23.71 -20.78
C ASP A 104 0.52 24.29 -20.49
N ALA A 105 0.41 25.61 -20.40
CA ALA A 105 -0.85 26.25 -20.04
C ALA A 105 -1.97 25.93 -21.05
N ALA A 106 -1.64 25.87 -22.34
CA ALA A 106 -2.59 25.59 -23.42
C ALA A 106 -3.19 24.19 -23.30
N LEU A 107 -2.37 23.17 -23.04
CA LEU A 107 -2.79 21.80 -22.82
C LEU A 107 -3.65 21.68 -21.56
N ARG A 108 -3.34 22.43 -20.49
CA ARG A 108 -4.18 22.46 -19.29
C ARG A 108 -5.56 23.05 -19.57
N ASP A 109 -5.65 24.11 -20.36
CA ASP A 109 -6.92 24.71 -20.75
C ASP A 109 -7.73 23.80 -21.67
N GLN A 110 -7.07 23.15 -22.64
CA GLN A 110 -7.71 22.16 -23.51
C GLN A 110 -8.28 20.98 -22.72
N ILE A 111 -7.51 20.41 -21.79
CA ILE A 111 -7.97 19.35 -20.90
C ILE A 111 -9.16 19.83 -20.06
N ALA A 112 -9.10 21.05 -19.49
CA ALA A 112 -10.19 21.60 -18.68
C ALA A 112 -11.49 21.78 -19.49
N ALA A 113 -11.38 22.26 -20.73
CA ALA A 113 -12.53 22.41 -21.63
C ALA A 113 -13.19 21.06 -21.94
N LEU A 114 -12.39 20.03 -22.26
CA LEU A 114 -12.89 18.68 -22.52
C LEU A 114 -13.53 18.05 -21.27
N LEU A 115 -12.94 18.26 -20.10
CA LEU A 115 -13.51 17.82 -18.83
C LEU A 115 -14.85 18.51 -18.54
N GLY A 116 -14.96 19.81 -18.84
CA GLY A 116 -16.20 20.59 -18.71
C GLY A 116 -17.30 20.13 -19.68
N ALA A 117 -16.91 19.68 -20.87
CA ALA A 117 -17.81 19.08 -21.86
C ALA A 117 -18.20 17.62 -21.55
N GLY A 118 -17.68 17.04 -20.46
CA GLY A 118 -18.02 15.68 -20.03
C GLY A 118 -17.21 14.55 -20.67
N ALA A 119 -16.10 14.86 -21.36
CA ALA A 119 -15.25 13.83 -21.97
C ALA A 119 -14.64 12.87 -20.94
N THR A 120 -14.51 11.60 -21.32
CA THR A 120 -13.83 10.57 -20.50
C THR A 120 -12.32 10.77 -20.52
N TYR A 121 -11.61 10.17 -19.56
CA TYR A 121 -10.14 10.25 -19.54
C TYR A 121 -9.50 9.62 -20.77
N ASP A 122 -10.13 8.59 -21.34
CA ASP A 122 -9.64 7.90 -22.53
C ASP A 122 -9.81 8.80 -23.77
N GLN A 123 -10.98 9.45 -23.90
CA GLN A 123 -11.22 10.43 -24.96
C GLN A 123 -10.27 11.63 -24.87
N ILE A 124 -10.01 12.12 -23.66
CA ILE A 124 -9.04 13.21 -23.45
C ILE A 124 -7.63 12.74 -23.79
N HIS A 125 -7.25 11.51 -23.42
CA HIS A 125 -5.96 10.95 -23.77
C HIS A 125 -5.78 10.84 -25.29
N GLU A 126 -6.79 10.33 -26.00
CA GLU A 126 -6.78 10.23 -27.47
C GLU A 126 -6.66 11.60 -28.14
N GLN A 127 -7.32 12.63 -27.61
CA GLN A 127 -7.31 13.97 -28.21
C GLN A 127 -6.10 14.83 -27.84
N THR A 128 -5.50 14.62 -26.67
CA THR A 128 -4.49 15.52 -26.11
C THR A 128 -3.14 14.85 -25.87
N GLY A 129 -3.06 13.51 -25.94
CA GLY A 129 -1.89 12.73 -25.55
C GLY A 129 -1.59 12.76 -24.05
N ALA A 130 -2.39 13.48 -23.25
CA ALA A 130 -2.13 13.64 -21.83
C ALA A 130 -2.33 12.33 -21.07
N GLY A 131 -1.39 11.99 -20.19
CA GLY A 131 -1.53 10.83 -19.30
C GLY A 131 -2.63 11.04 -18.25
N THR A 132 -3.21 9.95 -17.76
CA THR A 132 -4.30 9.96 -16.77
C THR A 132 -3.98 10.76 -15.51
N ALA A 133 -2.72 10.72 -15.04
CA ALA A 133 -2.26 11.50 -13.87
C ALA A 133 -2.25 13.02 -14.14
N THR A 134 -1.98 13.44 -15.38
CA THR A 134 -2.03 14.83 -15.80
C THR A 134 -3.47 15.31 -15.86
N ILE A 135 -4.37 14.53 -16.46
CA ILE A 135 -5.79 14.83 -16.56
C ILE A 135 -6.43 14.95 -15.17
N ALA A 136 -6.11 14.02 -14.26
CA ALA A 136 -6.60 14.04 -12.88
C ALA A 136 -6.15 15.29 -12.11
N ARG A 137 -4.92 15.73 -12.32
CA ARG A 137 -4.38 16.94 -11.69
C ARG A 137 -5.05 18.20 -12.22
N VAL A 138 -5.21 18.34 -13.54
CA VAL A 138 -5.95 19.47 -14.13
C VAL A 138 -7.38 19.53 -13.61
N ARG A 139 -8.07 18.39 -13.53
CA ARG A 139 -9.42 18.29 -12.95
C ARG A 139 -9.45 18.83 -11.52
N LYS A 140 -8.51 18.41 -10.68
CA LYS A 140 -8.39 18.86 -9.27
C LYS A 140 -8.10 20.35 -9.17
N ASP A 141 -7.11 20.83 -9.92
CA ASP A 141 -6.67 22.23 -9.88
C ASP A 141 -7.76 23.19 -10.36
N ARG A 142 -8.63 22.75 -11.28
CA ARG A 142 -9.78 23.52 -11.80
C ARG A 142 -11.09 23.25 -11.07
N GLY A 143 -11.09 22.40 -10.04
CA GLY A 143 -12.28 22.09 -9.26
C GLY A 143 -13.41 21.41 -10.06
N ILE A 144 -13.10 20.72 -11.16
CA ILE A 144 -14.12 20.12 -12.03
C ILE A 144 -14.65 18.82 -11.38
N PRO A 145 -15.96 18.70 -11.09
CA PRO A 145 -16.51 17.57 -10.37
C PRO A 145 -16.37 16.26 -11.15
N LEU A 146 -16.07 15.16 -10.45
CA LEU A 146 -16.00 13.83 -11.05
C LEU A 146 -17.36 13.43 -11.65
N PRO A 147 -17.40 12.74 -12.81
CA PRO A 147 -18.63 12.19 -13.34
C PRO A 147 -19.29 11.26 -12.32
N HIS A 148 -20.62 11.23 -12.30
CA HIS A 148 -21.39 10.36 -11.42
C HIS A 148 -20.94 8.90 -11.60
N GLY A 149 -20.54 8.24 -10.51
CA GLY A 149 -19.98 6.88 -10.51
C GLY A 149 -18.45 6.77 -10.43
N ARG A 150 -17.69 7.86 -10.60
CA ARG A 150 -16.22 7.89 -10.38
C ARG A 150 -15.78 8.70 -9.16
N GLN A 151 -16.71 9.18 -8.35
CA GLN A 151 -16.39 9.90 -7.11
C GLN A 151 -15.58 8.99 -6.19
N SER A 152 -14.37 9.44 -5.85
CA SER A 152 -13.55 8.77 -4.84
C SER A 152 -14.25 8.93 -3.48
N PRO A 153 -14.28 7.92 -2.60
CA PRO A 153 -15.00 7.95 -1.33
C PRO A 153 -14.57 9.05 -0.35
N THR A 154 -13.54 9.82 -0.69
CA THR A 154 -12.86 10.77 0.21
C THR A 154 -13.36 12.21 0.10
N THR A 155 -14.26 12.52 -0.82
CA THR A 155 -14.82 13.90 -0.95
C THR A 155 -16.33 13.85 -0.98
N TYR A 156 -16.90 13.89 0.22
CA TYR A 156 -18.24 14.42 0.52
C TYR A 156 -19.39 13.83 -0.33
N THR A 157 -19.39 12.51 -0.53
CA THR A 157 -20.65 11.78 -0.67
C THR A 157 -21.07 11.42 0.76
N PRO A 158 -22.32 11.63 1.21
CA PRO A 158 -22.74 11.05 2.48
C PRO A 158 -22.42 9.56 2.41
N VAL A 159 -21.57 9.10 3.31
CA VAL A 159 -21.16 7.70 3.38
C VAL A 159 -22.44 6.93 3.67
N LEU A 160 -23.06 6.39 2.62
CA LEU A 160 -24.21 5.50 2.78
C LEU A 160 -23.80 4.47 3.81
N THR A 161 -24.60 4.33 4.86
CA THR A 161 -24.47 3.22 5.79
C THR A 161 -24.47 1.91 4.99
N PRO A 162 -23.84 0.83 5.49
CA PRO A 162 -23.89 -0.46 4.81
C PRO A 162 -25.33 -0.84 4.38
N GLU A 163 -26.30 -0.56 5.25
CA GLU A 163 -27.72 -0.80 5.07
C GLU A 163 -28.32 0.04 3.93
N GLU A 164 -28.02 1.34 3.88
CA GLU A 164 -28.46 2.21 2.78
C GLU A 164 -27.81 1.83 1.46
N ALA A 165 -26.53 1.46 1.47
CA ALA A 165 -25.81 0.98 0.29
C ALA A 165 -26.40 -0.34 -0.23
N LEU A 166 -26.80 -1.23 0.67
CA LEU A 166 -27.50 -2.46 0.32
C LEU A 166 -28.85 -2.15 -0.33
N ALA A 167 -29.65 -1.28 0.27
CA ALA A 167 -30.95 -0.88 -0.27
C ALA A 167 -30.82 -0.24 -1.65
N HIS A 168 -29.84 0.66 -1.82
CA HIS A 168 -29.60 1.37 -3.07
C HIS A 168 -29.31 0.44 -4.26
N HIS A 169 -28.61 -0.66 -4.01
CA HIS A 169 -28.19 -1.65 -5.02
C HIS A 169 -29.05 -2.92 -5.07
N SER A 170 -30.13 -2.96 -4.29
CA SER A 170 -31.10 -4.06 -4.32
C SER A 170 -32.17 -3.77 -5.37
N ARG A 171 -32.43 -4.74 -6.26
CA ARG A 171 -33.53 -4.66 -7.22
C ARG A 171 -34.48 -5.84 -7.03
N PRO A 172 -35.80 -5.61 -6.92
CA PRO A 172 -36.77 -6.71 -6.89
C PRO A 172 -36.64 -7.57 -8.14
N ALA A 173 -36.74 -8.89 -7.96
CA ALA A 173 -36.79 -9.88 -9.03
C ALA A 173 -38.01 -10.80 -8.83
N PRO A 174 -38.47 -11.52 -9.87
CA PRO A 174 -39.65 -12.40 -9.76
C PRO A 174 -39.54 -13.42 -8.62
N GLY A 175 -40.66 -13.90 -8.10
CA GLY A 175 -40.65 -14.96 -7.08
C GLY A 175 -40.09 -14.55 -5.71
N GLY A 176 -40.15 -13.26 -5.35
CA GLY A 176 -39.62 -12.75 -4.08
C GLY A 176 -38.09 -12.65 -4.05
N HIS A 177 -37.44 -12.76 -5.20
CA HIS A 177 -36.00 -12.62 -5.32
C HIS A 177 -35.56 -11.16 -5.28
N THR A 178 -34.28 -10.96 -4.99
CA THR A 178 -33.63 -9.64 -5.04
C THR A 178 -32.30 -9.79 -5.74
N ASP A 179 -32.13 -9.03 -6.81
CA ASP A 179 -30.89 -8.93 -7.58
C ASP A 179 -29.97 -7.87 -7.01
N TRP A 180 -28.69 -8.20 -7.02
CA TRP A 180 -27.63 -7.27 -6.67
C TRP A 180 -27.12 -6.55 -7.92
N THR A 181 -27.25 -5.22 -7.95
CA THR A 181 -26.74 -4.37 -9.05
C THR A 181 -25.50 -3.57 -8.68
N GLY A 182 -24.97 -3.78 -7.47
CA GLY A 182 -23.82 -3.04 -6.96
C GLY A 182 -22.46 -3.70 -7.23
N PRO A 183 -21.40 -3.19 -6.59
CA PRO A 183 -20.04 -3.69 -6.77
C PRO A 183 -19.87 -5.18 -6.41
N VAL A 184 -18.94 -5.84 -7.10
CA VAL A 184 -18.51 -7.21 -6.81
C VAL A 184 -16.99 -7.26 -6.61
N HIS A 185 -16.53 -8.13 -5.71
CA HIS A 185 -15.11 -8.38 -5.46
C HIS A 185 -14.69 -9.75 -5.99
N GLY A 186 -13.54 -9.79 -6.66
CA GLY A 186 -13.02 -11.00 -7.28
C GLY A 186 -14.00 -11.57 -8.32
N ARG A 187 -14.12 -12.90 -8.37
CA ARG A 187 -14.89 -13.54 -9.45
C ARG A 187 -16.38 -13.21 -9.40
N ARG A 188 -17.05 -13.20 -8.24
CA ARG A 188 -18.52 -12.93 -8.11
C ARG A 188 -19.00 -12.58 -6.68
N LEU A 189 -18.17 -12.09 -5.76
CA LEU A 189 -18.61 -11.85 -4.37
C LEU A 189 -19.26 -10.47 -4.25
N PRO A 190 -20.57 -10.34 -3.96
CA PRO A 190 -21.23 -9.04 -3.82
C PRO A 190 -20.73 -8.29 -2.57
N VAL A 191 -20.34 -7.02 -2.73
CA VAL A 191 -19.76 -6.21 -1.65
C VAL A 191 -20.31 -4.78 -1.65
N VAL A 192 -20.39 -4.18 -0.46
CA VAL A 192 -20.55 -2.74 -0.29
C VAL A 192 -19.32 -2.14 0.39
N TRP A 193 -19.01 -0.90 0.02
CA TRP A 193 -17.93 -0.11 0.60
C TRP A 193 -18.54 1.08 1.32
N SER A 194 -18.32 1.17 2.63
CA SER A 194 -18.71 2.32 3.47
C SER A 194 -17.53 2.67 4.38
N ALA A 195 -17.68 2.59 5.72
CA ALA A 195 -16.56 2.66 6.68
C ALA A 195 -15.61 1.44 6.60
N GLY A 196 -16.00 0.41 5.83
CA GLY A 196 -15.19 -0.75 5.52
C GLY A 196 -15.79 -1.55 4.37
N ARG A 197 -15.19 -2.70 4.09
CA ARG A 197 -15.72 -3.66 3.11
C ARG A 197 -16.70 -4.59 3.80
N HIS A 198 -17.94 -4.65 3.34
CA HIS A 198 -18.95 -5.56 3.86
C HIS A 198 -19.38 -6.59 2.81
N ASN A 199 -19.57 -7.83 3.24
CA ASN A 199 -20.17 -8.88 2.42
C ASN A 199 -21.70 -8.71 2.41
N VAL A 200 -22.26 -8.47 1.24
CA VAL A 200 -23.70 -8.22 1.05
C VAL A 200 -24.56 -9.36 1.57
N LEU A 201 -24.15 -10.62 1.39
CA LEU A 201 -24.93 -11.77 1.88
C LEU A 201 -25.00 -11.78 3.41
N HIS A 202 -23.90 -11.44 4.08
CA HIS A 202 -23.89 -11.36 5.54
C HIS A 202 -24.77 -10.22 6.04
N LEU A 203 -24.75 -9.09 5.33
CA LEU A 203 -25.54 -7.93 5.67
C LEU A 203 -27.04 -8.18 5.48
N ALA A 204 -27.44 -8.70 4.31
CA ALA A 204 -28.84 -9.06 4.02
C ALA A 204 -29.36 -10.13 5.00
N PHE A 205 -28.53 -11.12 5.34
CA PHE A 205 -28.85 -12.11 6.37
C PHE A 205 -29.10 -11.45 7.73
N ARG A 206 -28.21 -10.55 8.16
CA ARG A 206 -28.32 -9.86 9.45
C ARG A 206 -29.58 -9.02 9.54
N LEU A 207 -29.92 -8.28 8.48
CA LEU A 207 -31.12 -7.45 8.44
C LEU A 207 -32.40 -8.28 8.50
N HIS A 208 -32.42 -9.44 7.84
CA HIS A 208 -33.61 -10.30 7.84
C HIS A 208 -33.78 -11.08 9.15
N TYR A 209 -32.71 -11.67 9.68
CA TYR A 209 -32.79 -12.53 10.87
C TYR A 209 -32.51 -11.82 12.19
N GLY A 210 -32.17 -10.53 12.17
CA GLY A 210 -31.86 -9.74 13.38
C GLY A 210 -30.61 -10.21 14.14
N ARG A 211 -29.72 -11.00 13.50
CA ARG A 211 -28.53 -11.58 14.15
C ARG A 211 -27.35 -11.72 13.20
N ALA A 212 -26.14 -11.81 13.76
CA ALA A 212 -24.95 -12.16 12.97
C ALA A 212 -25.04 -13.61 12.44
N PRO A 213 -24.55 -13.89 11.21
CA PRO A 213 -24.47 -15.24 10.69
C PRO A 213 -23.36 -16.04 11.37
N VAL A 214 -23.58 -17.33 11.56
CA VAL A 214 -22.56 -18.29 12.00
C VAL A 214 -21.92 -18.93 10.77
N GLY A 215 -20.64 -18.65 10.56
CA GLY A 215 -19.87 -19.18 9.43
C GLY A 215 -20.27 -18.57 8.08
N ARG A 216 -20.17 -19.37 7.01
CA ARG A 216 -20.43 -18.90 5.63
C ARG A 216 -21.92 -18.78 5.37
N VAL A 217 -22.36 -17.61 4.90
CA VAL A 217 -23.70 -17.42 4.34
C VAL A 217 -23.74 -17.89 2.89
N ARG A 218 -24.77 -18.65 2.53
CA ARG A 218 -25.05 -19.14 1.17
C ARG A 218 -26.54 -19.00 0.89
N ARG A 219 -26.94 -19.09 -0.38
CA ARG A 219 -28.36 -19.26 -0.73
C ARG A 219 -28.85 -20.62 -0.24
N ALA A 220 -30.08 -20.67 0.25
CA ALA A 220 -30.78 -21.90 0.57
C ALA A 220 -30.85 -22.81 -0.68
N PRO A 221 -30.85 -24.15 -0.54
CA PRO A 221 -31.01 -25.07 -1.66
C PRO A 221 -32.28 -24.81 -2.48
N THR A 222 -33.34 -24.34 -1.81
CA THR A 222 -34.63 -23.99 -2.42
C THR A 222 -34.58 -22.73 -3.29
N CYS A 223 -33.53 -21.89 -3.18
CA CYS A 223 -33.38 -20.68 -3.97
C CYS A 223 -32.52 -20.95 -5.21
N THR A 224 -33.18 -21.20 -6.34
CA THR A 224 -32.52 -21.41 -7.65
C THR A 224 -32.11 -20.11 -8.34
N HIS A 225 -32.64 -18.95 -7.91
CA HIS A 225 -32.33 -17.66 -8.52
C HIS A 225 -30.86 -17.26 -8.35
N ARG A 226 -30.17 -17.16 -9.49
CA ARG A 226 -28.73 -16.93 -9.52
C ARG A 226 -28.42 -15.49 -9.10
N GLY A 227 -27.66 -15.35 -8.03
CA GLY A 227 -27.26 -14.03 -7.54
C GLY A 227 -28.26 -13.43 -6.55
N CYS A 228 -29.31 -14.16 -6.18
CA CYS A 228 -30.26 -13.74 -5.15
C CYS A 228 -29.54 -13.34 -3.86
N ILE A 229 -29.94 -12.19 -3.32
CA ILE A 229 -29.51 -11.67 -2.02
C ILE A 229 -30.66 -11.52 -1.00
N THR A 230 -31.88 -11.94 -1.35
CA THR A 230 -33.05 -11.88 -0.45
C THR A 230 -32.74 -12.59 0.87
N GLY A 231 -32.86 -11.89 2.00
CA GLY A 231 -32.47 -12.41 3.31
C GLY A 231 -33.14 -13.74 3.68
N ALA A 232 -34.44 -13.90 3.38
CA ALA A 232 -35.19 -15.15 3.60
C ALA A 232 -34.65 -16.36 2.81
N HIS A 233 -33.95 -16.10 1.70
CA HIS A 233 -33.35 -17.13 0.86
C HIS A 233 -31.90 -17.41 1.22
N LEU A 234 -31.39 -16.83 2.32
CA LEU A 234 -30.02 -17.02 2.77
C LEU A 234 -29.97 -17.93 4.00
N THR A 235 -29.02 -18.84 4.02
CA THR A 235 -28.75 -19.72 5.16
C THR A 235 -27.33 -19.52 5.66
N ASP A 236 -27.16 -19.56 6.98
CA ASP A 236 -25.86 -19.69 7.64
C ASP A 236 -25.64 -21.15 8.08
N ARG A 237 -24.53 -21.44 8.77
CA ARG A 237 -24.21 -22.82 9.18
C ARG A 237 -25.28 -23.37 10.14
N ARG A 238 -25.69 -22.56 11.12
CA ARG A 238 -26.66 -22.98 12.12
C ARG A 238 -28.01 -23.39 11.51
N LEU A 239 -28.51 -22.63 10.53
CA LEU A 239 -29.76 -22.97 9.85
C LEU A 239 -29.64 -24.26 9.04
N ARG A 240 -28.52 -24.46 8.34
CA ARG A 240 -28.28 -25.71 7.60
C ARG A 240 -28.19 -26.92 8.52
N ASP A 241 -27.40 -26.83 9.59
CA ASP A 241 -27.28 -27.92 10.56
C ASP A 241 -28.65 -28.25 11.21
N ALA A 242 -29.57 -27.28 11.32
CA ALA A 242 -30.92 -27.51 11.80
C ALA A 242 -31.81 -28.21 10.77
N SER A 243 -31.74 -27.79 9.49
CA SER A 243 -32.42 -28.47 8.39
C SER A 243 -31.95 -29.92 8.25
N ASP A 244 -30.63 -30.17 8.24
CA ASP A 244 -30.07 -31.52 8.11
C ASP A 244 -30.53 -32.45 9.25
N ARG A 245 -30.64 -31.91 10.48
CA ARG A 245 -31.20 -32.68 11.61
C ARG A 245 -32.70 -32.95 11.47
N ALA A 246 -33.46 -31.99 10.94
CA ALA A 246 -34.89 -32.17 10.71
C ALA A 246 -35.14 -33.22 9.62
N ASP A 247 -34.38 -33.18 8.53
CA ASP A 247 -34.45 -34.16 7.44
C ASP A 247 -34.10 -35.57 7.96
N ALA A 248 -33.04 -35.69 8.76
CA ALA A 248 -32.67 -36.98 9.38
C ALA A 248 -33.75 -37.53 10.31
N ALA A 249 -34.41 -36.67 11.10
CA ALA A 249 -35.51 -37.07 11.98
C ALA A 249 -36.76 -37.48 11.19
N PHE A 250 -37.07 -36.77 10.10
CA PHE A 250 -38.19 -37.10 9.22
C PHE A 250 -38.00 -38.48 8.59
N GLU A 251 -36.81 -38.75 8.04
CA GLU A 251 -36.46 -40.05 7.46
C GLU A 251 -36.57 -41.17 8.50
N GLN A 252 -36.13 -40.94 9.74
CA GLN A 252 -36.24 -41.95 10.80
C GLN A 252 -37.69 -42.29 11.18
N ILE A 253 -38.62 -41.35 11.03
CA ILE A 253 -40.03 -41.53 11.44
C ILE A 253 -40.88 -42.08 10.29
N PHE A 254 -40.60 -41.64 9.06
CA PHE A 254 -41.49 -41.85 7.91
C PHE A 254 -40.84 -42.60 6.73
N GLY A 255 -39.51 -42.79 6.73
CA GLY A 255 -38.77 -43.58 5.75
C GLY A 255 -38.56 -45.02 6.23
#